data_AF-A0A7V9QZJ6-F1
#
_entry.id   AF-A0A7V9QZJ6-F1
#
_cell.length_a   1.000
_cell.length_b   1.000
_cell.length_c   1.000
_cell.angle_alpha   90.00
_cell.angle_beta   90.00
_cell.angle_gamma   90.00
#
_symmetry.space_group_name_H-M   'P 1'
#
loop_
_entity.id
_entity.type
_entity.pdbx_description
1 polymer ?
#
loop_
_entity_poly.entity_id
_entity_poly.type
_entity_poly.pdbx_seq_one_letter_code
_entity_poly.pdbx_strand_id
1 'polypeptide(L)'
;PDERTSSLHEVRKCAKRLRYSLEVAEPALGDPAHRLANAAKHVQSQLGDHLDAVALGEWLLRLGHDPDAGAAAFAFGRLHARNEGRIPLPLDDYGHAVKQVLRKKNSAFLRTA
;
A
#
# COMPACT_ATOMS: atom_id res chain seq x y z
N PRO A 1 4.97 -6.35 -14.56
CA PRO A 1 4.67 -5.31 -13.54
C PRO A 1 5.28 -3.97 -13.93
N ASP A 2 4.49 -2.88 -13.86
CA ASP A 2 4.97 -1.50 -14.05
C ASP A 2 6.02 -1.15 -12.98
N GLU A 3 7.12 -0.48 -13.37
CA GLU A 3 8.18 -0.01 -12.46
C GLU A 3 7.63 0.86 -11.32
N ARG A 4 6.54 1.61 -11.60
CA ARG A 4 5.85 2.41 -10.58
C ARG A 4 5.19 1.54 -9.52
N THR A 5 4.48 0.48 -9.90
CA THR A 5 3.85 -0.46 -8.96
C THR A 5 4.89 -1.15 -8.09
N SER A 6 6.03 -1.54 -8.67
CA SER A 6 7.15 -2.13 -7.93
C SER A 6 7.72 -1.14 -6.89
N SER A 7 7.93 0.12 -7.30
CA SER A 7 8.42 1.17 -6.42
C SER A 7 7.47 1.42 -5.23
N LEU A 8 6.16 1.47 -5.47
CA LEU A 8 5.16 1.63 -4.42
C LEU A 8 5.10 0.42 -3.48
N HIS A 9 5.34 -0.78 -4.00
CA HIS A 9 5.44 -1.99 -3.20
C HIS A 9 6.63 -1.95 -2.23
N GLU A 10 7.77 -1.40 -2.66
CA GLU A 10 8.92 -1.16 -1.79
C GLU A 10 8.64 -0.07 -0.74
N VAL A 11 7.98 1.03 -1.13
CA VAL A 11 7.53 2.05 -0.16
C VAL A 11 6.65 1.43 0.92
N ARG A 12 5.70 0.55 0.55
CA ARG A 12 4.85 -0.16 1.51
C ARG A 12 5.64 -1.07 2.44
N LYS A 13 6.64 -1.81 1.93
CA LYS A 13 7.54 -2.64 2.75
C LYS A 13 8.31 -1.79 3.76
N CYS A 14 8.85 -0.65 3.32
CA CYS A 14 9.54 0.30 4.19
C CYS A 14 8.61 0.87 5.28
N ALA A 15 7.38 1.27 4.92
CA ALA A 15 6.39 1.75 5.88
C ALA A 15 6.03 0.69 6.93
N LYS A 16 5.85 -0.57 6.52
CA LYS A 16 5.60 -1.70 7.43
C LYS A 16 6.76 -1.93 8.40
N ARG A 17 7.99 -1.91 7.89
CA ARG A 17 9.20 -2.03 8.72
C ARG A 17 9.30 -0.90 9.73
N LEU A 18 9.13 0.35 9.28
CA LEU A 18 9.15 1.52 10.15
C LEU A 18 8.10 1.42 11.27
N ARG A 19 6.85 1.09 10.92
CA ARG A 19 5.77 0.93 11.90
C ARG A 19 6.15 -0.10 12.98
N TYR A 20 6.57 -1.29 12.58
CA TYR A 20 6.91 -2.34 13.54
C TYR A 20 8.11 -2.00 14.41
N SER A 21 9.14 -1.35 13.86
CA SER A 21 10.26 -0.86 14.68
C SER A 21 9.80 0.15 15.73
N LEU A 22 8.84 1.02 15.39
CA LEU A 22 8.32 2.04 16.30
C LEU A 22 7.37 1.47 17.34
N GLU A 23 6.51 0.51 16.98
CA GLU A 23 5.64 -0.20 17.93
C GLU A 23 6.48 -0.92 19.00
N VAL A 24 7.63 -1.49 18.61
CA VAL A 24 8.58 -2.11 19.54
C VAL A 24 9.30 -1.07 20.41
N ALA A 25 9.65 0.09 19.84
CA ALA A 25 10.37 1.14 20.56
C ALA A 25 9.46 2.08 21.38
N GLU A 26 8.13 2.02 21.19
CA GLU A 26 7.15 2.88 21.83
C GLU A 26 7.26 2.92 23.36
N PRO A 27 7.50 1.80 24.09
CA PRO A 27 7.68 1.85 25.54
C PRO A 27 8.87 2.69 26.00
N ALA A 28 9.91 2.82 25.17
CA ALA A 28 11.12 3.59 25.50
C ALA A 28 11.09 5.03 24.96
N LEU A 29 10.45 5.23 23.81
CA LEU A 29 10.46 6.51 23.08
C LEU A 29 9.16 7.31 23.23
N GLY A 30 8.10 6.68 23.74
CA GLY A 30 6.81 7.30 24.06
C GLY A 30 6.05 7.86 22.87
N ASP A 31 5.27 8.89 23.14
CA ASP A 31 4.35 9.59 22.23
C ASP A 31 4.87 9.89 20.80
N PRO A 32 6.13 10.35 20.60
CA PRO A 32 6.69 10.53 19.27
C PRO A 32 6.72 9.25 18.43
N ALA A 33 7.11 8.12 19.02
CA ALA A 33 7.13 6.83 18.34
C ALA A 33 5.72 6.38 17.96
N HIS A 34 4.76 6.53 18.88
CA HIS A 34 3.34 6.24 18.64
C HIS A 34 2.78 7.02 17.44
N ARG A 35 3.00 8.34 17.41
CA ARG A 35 2.52 9.19 16.29
C ARG A 35 3.13 8.79 14.96
N LEU A 36 4.42 8.45 14.94
CA LEU A 36 5.10 8.05 13.72
C LEU A 36 4.68 6.65 13.25
N ALA A 37 4.43 5.72 14.19
CA ALA A 37 3.88 4.40 13.89
C ALA A 37 2.50 4.51 13.22
N ASN A 38 1.62 5.39 13.73
CA ASN A 38 0.32 5.66 13.13
C ASN A 38 0.41 6.29 11.73
N ALA A 39 1.35 7.21 11.52
CA ALA A 39 1.58 7.78 10.19
C ALA A 39 2.07 6.70 9.20
N ALA A 40 3.00 5.85 9.61
CA ALA A 40 3.48 4.73 8.81
C ALA A 40 2.36 3.71 8.53
N LYS A 41 1.46 3.46 9.49
CA LYS A 41 0.26 2.63 9.32
C LYS A 41 -0.66 3.19 8.23
N HIS A 42 -0.89 4.50 8.22
CA HIS A 42 -1.74 5.12 7.20
C HIS A 42 -1.19 4.92 5.78
N VAL A 43 0.11 5.16 5.58
CA VAL A 43 0.79 4.88 4.31
C VAL A 43 0.72 3.40 3.94
N GLN A 44 0.97 2.51 4.91
CA GLN A 44 0.89 1.06 4.70
C GLN A 44 -0.52 0.64 4.22
N SER A 45 -1.58 1.14 4.85
CA SER A 45 -2.97 0.79 4.50
C SER A 45 -3.35 1.28 3.12
N GLN A 46 -3.11 2.56 2.82
CA GLN A 46 -3.48 3.14 1.52
C GLN A 46 -2.75 2.44 0.36
N LEU A 47 -1.43 2.21 0.50
CA LEU A 47 -0.68 1.48 -0.52
C LEU A 47 -1.05 0.00 -0.59
N GLY A 48 -1.46 -0.60 0.53
CA GLY A 48 -1.95 -1.97 0.59
C GLY A 48 -3.18 -2.16 -0.28
N ASP A 49 -4.21 -1.34 -0.07
CA ASP A 49 -5.48 -1.44 -0.81
C ASP A 49 -5.28 -1.30 -2.33
N HIS A 50 -4.39 -0.40 -2.74
CA HIS A 50 -4.05 -0.21 -4.15
C HIS A 50 -3.33 -1.42 -4.75
N LEU A 51 -2.27 -1.89 -4.09
CA LEU A 51 -1.48 -3.02 -4.59
C LEU A 51 -2.30 -4.31 -4.61
N ASP A 52 -3.20 -4.50 -3.66
CA ASP A 52 -4.12 -5.65 -3.62
C ASP A 52 -5.13 -5.59 -4.76
N ALA A 53 -5.67 -4.40 -5.08
CA ALA A 53 -6.57 -4.22 -6.22
C ALA A 53 -5.85 -4.46 -7.56
N VAL A 54 -4.62 -3.98 -7.72
CA VAL A 54 -3.81 -4.26 -8.92
C VAL A 54 -3.54 -5.77 -9.05
N ALA A 55 -3.09 -6.42 -7.99
CA ALA A 55 -2.85 -7.86 -7.99
C ALA A 55 -4.11 -8.66 -8.30
N LEU A 56 -5.26 -8.29 -7.73
CA LEU A 56 -6.54 -8.92 -8.04
C LEU A 56 -6.91 -8.78 -9.52
N GLY A 57 -6.68 -7.61 -10.12
CA GLY A 57 -6.88 -7.38 -11.55
C GLY A 57 -6.03 -8.32 -12.41
N GLU A 58 -4.74 -8.41 -12.12
CA GLU A 58 -3.81 -9.32 -12.82
C GLU A 58 -4.26 -10.79 -12.70
N TRP A 59 -4.68 -11.21 -11.50
CA TRP A 59 -5.20 -12.56 -11.26
C TRP A 59 -6.49 -12.85 -12.04
N LEU A 60 -7.44 -11.91 -12.05
CA LEU A 60 -8.71 -12.08 -12.78
C LEU A 60 -8.50 -12.12 -14.29
N LEU A 61 -7.59 -11.31 -14.83
CA LEU A 61 -7.20 -11.38 -16.24
C LEU A 61 -6.57 -12.74 -16.58
N ARG A 62 -5.68 -13.25 -15.73
CA ARG A 62 -5.07 -14.56 -15.93
C ARG A 62 -6.12 -15.67 -15.95
N LEU A 63 -7.06 -15.66 -15.00
CA LEU A 63 -8.14 -16.64 -14.92
C LEU A 63 -9.12 -16.52 -16.11
N GLY A 64 -9.39 -15.30 -16.57
CA GLY A 64 -10.24 -15.05 -17.75
C GLY A 64 -9.64 -15.53 -19.06
N HIS A 65 -8.31 -15.54 -19.18
CA HIS A 65 -7.58 -16.03 -20.34
C HIS A 65 -7.23 -17.52 -20.29
N ASP A 66 -7.53 -18.21 -19.17
CA ASP A 66 -7.29 -19.64 -19.06
C ASP A 66 -8.15 -20.40 -20.08
N PRO A 67 -7.57 -21.25 -20.95
CA PRO A 67 -8.34 -22.01 -21.94
C PRO A 67 -9.46 -22.87 -21.33
N ASP A 68 -9.28 -23.31 -20.08
CA ASP A 68 -10.24 -24.14 -19.36
C ASP A 68 -11.31 -23.32 -18.63
N ALA A 69 -11.25 -21.99 -18.67
CA ALA A 69 -12.21 -21.12 -17.99
C ALA A 69 -13.64 -21.27 -18.54
N GLY A 70 -13.78 -21.57 -19.84
CA GLY A 70 -15.08 -21.74 -20.51
C GLY A 70 -16.06 -20.62 -20.17
N ALA A 71 -17.24 -20.98 -19.63
CA ALA A 71 -18.26 -20.01 -19.23
C ALA A 71 -17.84 -19.09 -18.06
N ALA A 72 -16.87 -19.50 -17.23
CA ALA A 72 -16.39 -18.70 -16.10
C ALA A 72 -15.58 -17.47 -16.55
N ALA A 73 -15.03 -17.46 -17.78
CA ALA A 73 -14.31 -16.32 -18.33
C ALA A 73 -15.12 -15.02 -18.29
N PHE A 74 -16.44 -15.11 -18.56
CA PHE A 74 -17.34 -13.96 -18.46
C PHE A 74 -17.48 -13.45 -17.01
N ALA A 75 -17.55 -14.36 -16.04
CA ALA A 75 -17.61 -14.00 -14.63
C ALA A 75 -16.32 -13.30 -14.17
N PHE A 76 -15.15 -13.79 -14.60
CA PHE A 76 -13.86 -13.14 -14.31
C PHE A 76 -13.77 -11.75 -14.94
N GLY A 77 -14.22 -11.57 -16.19
CA GLY A 77 -14.30 -10.24 -16.81
C GLY A 77 -15.21 -9.27 -16.04
N ARG A 78 -16.35 -9.75 -15.53
CA ARG A 78 -17.22 -8.92 -14.68
C ARG A 78 -16.58 -8.54 -13.35
N LEU A 79 -15.86 -9.46 -12.71
CA LEU A 79 -15.12 -9.18 -11.49
C LEU A 79 -13.98 -8.19 -11.74
N HIS A 80 -13.30 -8.30 -12.88
CA HIS A 80 -12.23 -7.39 -13.28
C HIS A 80 -12.75 -5.96 -13.41
N ALA A 81 -13.84 -5.76 -14.15
CA ALA A 81 -14.46 -4.44 -14.31
C ALA A 81 -14.91 -3.82 -12.98
N ARG A 82 -15.41 -4.66 -12.04
CA ARG A 82 -15.76 -4.19 -10.69
C ARG A 82 -14.53 -3.80 -9.88
N ASN A 83 -13.42 -4.51 -10.04
CA ASN A 83 -12.17 -4.22 -9.36
C ASN A 83 -11.54 -2.91 -9.86
N GLU A 84 -11.58 -2.63 -11.16
CA GLU A 84 -11.12 -1.35 -11.73
C GLU A 84 -11.83 -0.15 -11.07
N GLY A 85 -13.13 -0.27 -10.79
CA GLY A 85 -13.89 0.76 -10.06
C GLY A 85 -13.54 0.89 -8.57
N ARG A 86 -12.74 -0.03 -7.99
CA ARG A 86 -12.28 0.01 -6.59
C ARG A 86 -10.85 0.50 -6.42
N ILE A 87 -10.05 0.57 -7.49
CA ILE A 87 -8.68 1.06 -7.42
C ILE A 87 -8.75 2.52 -6.92
N PRO A 88 -8.19 2.85 -5.74
CA PRO A 88 -8.27 4.20 -5.21
C PRO A 88 -7.55 5.20 -6.14
N LEU A 89 -7.91 6.49 -6.00
CA LEU A 89 -7.44 7.67 -6.75
C LEU A 89 -6.00 7.57 -7.31
N PRO A 90 -5.69 8.30 -8.41
CA PRO A 90 -4.42 8.19 -9.15
C PRO A 90 -3.18 8.17 -8.26
N LEU A 91 -2.15 7.45 -8.70
CA LEU A 91 -0.90 7.21 -7.95
C LEU A 91 -0.24 8.48 -7.38
N ASP A 92 -0.55 9.62 -7.98
CA ASP A 92 -0.08 10.96 -7.61
C ASP A 92 -0.52 11.37 -6.19
N ASP A 93 -1.62 10.82 -5.68
CA ASP A 93 -2.16 11.14 -4.35
C ASP A 93 -1.41 10.47 -3.19
N TYR A 94 -0.72 9.34 -3.43
CA TYR A 94 0.10 8.68 -2.40
C TYR A 94 1.32 9.52 -1.99
N GLY A 95 1.74 10.46 -2.84
CA GLY A 95 2.77 11.44 -2.52
C GLY A 95 2.40 12.29 -1.31
N HIS A 96 1.10 12.57 -1.08
CA HIS A 96 0.67 13.33 0.10
C HIS A 96 0.84 12.50 1.38
N ALA A 97 0.44 11.23 1.37
CA ALA A 97 0.55 10.34 2.52
C ALA A 97 2.01 10.13 2.94
N VAL A 98 2.91 9.92 1.97
CA VAL A 98 4.35 9.81 2.20
C VAL A 98 4.94 11.13 2.75
N LYS A 99 4.52 12.29 2.21
CA LYS A 99 4.93 13.60 2.73
C LYS A 99 4.47 13.85 4.17
N GLN A 100 3.34 13.29 4.60
CA GLN A 100 2.90 13.39 5.99
C GLN A 100 3.82 12.63 6.95
N VAL A 101 4.31 11.45 6.55
CA VAL A 101 5.32 10.71 7.32
C VAL A 101 6.62 11.52 7.42
N LEU A 102 7.04 12.16 6.32
CA LEU A 102 8.28 12.93 6.23
C LEU A 102 8.22 14.36 6.80
N ARG A 103 7.10 14.78 7.42
CA ARG A 103 6.97 16.15 7.97
C ARG A 103 8.06 16.45 9.00
N LYS A 104 8.46 17.73 9.08
CA LYS A 104 9.54 18.26 9.94
C LYS A 104 9.53 17.75 11.40
N LYS A 105 8.36 17.56 12.01
CA LYS A 105 8.25 17.04 13.39
C LYS A 105 8.69 15.58 13.51
N ASN A 106 8.44 14.77 12.49
CA ASN A 106 8.81 13.35 12.45
C ASN A 106 10.28 13.16 12.05
N SER A 107 10.81 14.01 11.17
CA SER A 107 12.20 13.93 10.72
C SER A 107 13.21 14.37 11.79
N ALA A 108 12.80 15.15 12.79
CA ALA A 108 13.63 15.43 13.97
C ALA A 108 13.82 14.17 14.83
N PHE A 109 12.72 13.45 15.09
CA PHE A 109 12.74 12.20 15.84
C PHE A 109 13.55 11.10 15.13
N LEU A 110 13.36 10.92 13.82
CA LEU A 110 14.12 9.97 13.00
C LEU A 110 15.63 10.23 12.91
N ARG A 111 16.10 11.41 13.32
CA ARG A 111 17.53 11.78 13.33
C ARG A 111 18.18 11.63 14.70
N THR A 112 17.39 11.43 15.75
CA THR A 112 17.86 11.42 17.14
C THR A 112 17.66 10.06 17.83
N ALA A 113 16.81 9.20 17.25
CA ALA A 113 16.66 7.78 17.60
C ALA A 113 17.55 6.92 16.70
#